data_AF-A0A1A6C676-F1
#
_entry.id   AF-A0A1A6C676-F1
#
_cell.length_a   1.000
_cell.length_b   1.000
_cell.length_c   1.000
_cell.angle_alpha   90.00
_cell.angle_beta   90.00
_cell.angle_gamma   90.00
#
_symmetry.space_group_name_H-M   'P 1'
#
loop_
_entity.id
_entity.type
_entity.pdbx_description
1 polymer ?
#
loop_
_entity_poly.entity_id
_entity_poly.type
_entity_poly.pdbx_seq_one_letter_code
_entity_poly.pdbx_strand_id
1 'polypeptide(L)'
;MSNGTIIREQLARGAMRARQLVDSTGLSQPTVSRAIAGLGDEVVRIGAGPSIHYALRDASRGLGDVPVYRVDAAGGLRLLGRLIPVHPDGFVMRQEDGAAQHFEGLPWWLLDMRPQGFLGRAYARRHADDLDLPANPNEWNDTQVLRALLRHGENAVGNLLLGDRARQRFLEGALPAPIPPVDRGEAYVRLAEAATRGDQPGSSAGGEQPKFAAYAMTDVGPRHVLVKFSVAEDNPIAERWQDLLLAEHVAAETLRAAGIAAVATRLFDHGGQRFLETERFDREGEMGRHALISLAALDAEFVGAGSGEWPVIVQRLAQAGHVQAQAHGEAAFLHAFGTLIGNTDMHFGNLSFHGDHGRPYTLAPAYDMLPMGFAPRSGGALPESLAEPHITPSVDNETWGRALEVARQYLERLRLVGDAFSERFMPCLAALERHVEVGGSRIARLSQGV
;
A
#
# COMPACT_ATOMS: atom_id res chain seq x y z
N MET A 1 -30.74 31.18 21.71
CA MET A 1 -29.48 30.43 21.52
C MET A 1 -28.30 31.38 21.68
N SER A 2 -27.21 30.93 22.30
CA SER A 2 -26.00 31.77 22.39
C SER A 2 -25.33 31.89 21.02
N ASN A 3 -24.60 32.98 20.76
CA ASN A 3 -23.83 33.10 19.50
C ASN A 3 -22.82 31.96 19.34
N GLY A 4 -22.23 31.47 20.44
CA GLY A 4 -21.35 30.30 20.43
C GLY A 4 -22.07 29.02 19.97
N THR A 5 -23.33 28.81 20.40
CA THR A 5 -24.15 27.68 19.94
C THR A 5 -24.39 27.75 18.42
N ILE A 6 -24.72 28.93 17.89
CA ILE A 6 -24.96 29.13 16.46
C ILE A 6 -23.70 28.83 15.65
N ILE A 7 -22.53 29.32 16.09
CA ILE A 7 -21.26 29.03 15.43
C ILE A 7 -20.92 27.53 15.48
N ARG A 8 -21.15 26.88 16.63
CA ARG A 8 -20.93 25.44 16.77
C ARG A 8 -21.78 24.65 15.78
N GLU A 9 -23.07 24.98 15.64
CA GLU A 9 -23.97 24.32 14.68
C GLU A 9 -23.55 24.49 13.22
N GLN A 10 -22.98 25.64 12.86
CA GLN A 10 -22.45 25.85 11.51
C GLN A 10 -21.17 25.03 11.28
N LEU A 11 -20.21 25.09 12.22
CA LEU A 11 -18.94 24.37 12.10
C LEU A 11 -19.09 22.85 12.22
N ALA A 12 -20.17 22.35 12.83
CA ALA A 12 -20.51 20.93 12.82
C ALA A 12 -20.81 20.38 11.40
N ARG A 13 -21.08 21.26 10.43
CA ARG A 13 -21.33 20.88 9.03
C ARG A 13 -20.06 20.89 8.18
N GLY A 14 -18.94 21.37 8.71
CA GLY A 14 -17.65 21.40 8.03
C GLY A 14 -16.83 22.65 8.33
N ALA A 15 -15.59 22.67 7.84
CA ALA A 15 -14.67 23.78 8.03
C ALA A 15 -15.13 25.04 7.26
N MET A 16 -15.14 26.21 7.91
CA MET A 16 -15.63 27.46 7.33
C MET A 16 -14.71 28.64 7.60
N ARG A 17 -14.66 29.61 6.67
CA ARG A 17 -14.05 30.93 6.89
C ARG A 17 -14.96 31.82 7.73
N ALA A 18 -14.36 32.81 8.39
CA ALA A 18 -15.12 33.82 9.14
C ALA A 18 -16.21 34.50 8.31
N ARG A 19 -15.94 34.79 7.03
CA ARG A 19 -16.93 35.39 6.11
C ARG A 19 -18.13 34.48 5.87
N GLN A 20 -17.90 33.18 5.66
CA GLN A 20 -18.98 32.21 5.47
C GLN A 20 -19.84 32.08 6.73
N LEU A 21 -19.23 32.20 7.93
CA LEU A 21 -19.96 32.24 9.19
C LEU A 21 -20.80 33.53 9.33
N VAL A 22 -20.27 34.69 8.96
CA VAL A 22 -21.05 35.95 8.91
C VAL A 22 -22.25 35.79 7.97
N ASP A 23 -22.00 35.33 6.74
CA ASP A 23 -23.01 35.23 5.69
C ASP A 23 -24.12 34.22 6.06
N SER A 24 -23.77 33.08 6.66
CA SER A 24 -24.73 32.03 7.05
C SER A 24 -25.51 32.32 8.33
N THR A 25 -24.97 33.14 9.24
CA THR A 25 -25.59 33.42 10.56
C THR A 25 -26.23 34.79 10.65
N GLY A 26 -25.91 35.71 9.72
CA GLY A 26 -26.33 37.12 9.79
C GLY A 26 -25.67 37.92 10.92
N LEU A 27 -24.71 37.33 11.64
CA LEU A 27 -23.97 37.99 12.72
C LEU A 27 -22.87 38.90 12.16
N SER A 28 -22.60 40.01 12.84
CA SER A 28 -21.46 40.88 12.47
C SER A 28 -20.11 40.18 12.69
N GLN A 29 -19.11 40.53 11.89
CA GLN A 29 -17.76 39.96 12.01
C GLN A 29 -17.15 40.04 13.43
N PRO A 30 -17.26 41.14 14.20
CA PRO A 30 -16.78 41.18 15.58
C PRO A 30 -17.52 40.19 16.49
N THR A 31 -18.80 39.94 16.22
CA THR A 31 -19.62 38.99 16.99
C THR A 31 -19.22 37.55 16.71
N VAL A 32 -19.02 37.19 15.44
CA VAL A 32 -18.47 35.89 15.03
C VAL A 32 -17.09 35.67 15.65
N SER A 33 -16.21 36.67 15.59
CA SER A 33 -14.85 36.57 16.15
C SER A 33 -14.86 36.34 17.66
N ARG A 34 -15.71 37.06 18.41
CA ARG A 34 -15.89 36.84 19.86
C ARG A 34 -16.51 35.48 20.17
N ALA A 35 -17.47 35.03 19.35
CA ALA A 35 -18.09 33.72 19.54
C ALA A 35 -17.08 32.59 19.31
N ILE A 36 -16.25 32.66 18.26
CA ILE A 36 -15.15 31.72 18.01
C ILE A 36 -14.16 31.74 19.17
N ALA A 37 -13.73 32.92 19.62
CA ALA A 37 -12.80 33.04 20.75
C ALA A 37 -13.37 32.44 22.04
N GLY A 38 -14.68 32.59 22.27
CA GLY A 38 -15.39 31.99 23.41
C GLY A 38 -15.53 30.47 23.35
N LEU A 39 -15.44 29.85 22.16
CA LEU A 39 -15.41 28.40 21.99
C LEU A 39 -14.04 27.78 22.32
N GLY A 40 -12.97 28.59 22.36
CA GLY A 40 -11.64 28.15 22.77
C GLY A 40 -11.15 26.92 21.99
N ASP A 41 -10.75 25.88 22.73
CA ASP A 41 -10.16 24.65 22.19
C ASP A 41 -11.15 23.73 21.46
N GLU A 42 -12.46 24.05 21.51
CA GLU A 42 -13.47 23.39 20.66
C GLU A 42 -13.23 23.71 19.17
N VAL A 43 -12.59 24.84 18.84
CA VAL A 43 -12.38 25.26 17.46
C VAL A 43 -10.90 25.13 17.07
N VAL A 44 -10.66 24.43 15.97
CA VAL A 44 -9.34 24.33 15.34
C VAL A 44 -9.21 25.39 14.26
N ARG A 45 -8.23 26.27 14.41
CA ARG A 45 -7.87 27.26 13.39
C ARG A 45 -6.91 26.64 12.38
N ILE A 46 -7.21 26.78 11.10
CA ILE A 46 -6.47 26.22 9.97
C ILE A 46 -5.99 27.37 9.08
N GLY A 47 -4.69 27.47 8.81
CA GLY A 47 -4.11 28.51 7.97
C GLY A 47 -3.90 29.87 8.64
N ALA A 48 -3.49 30.87 7.84
CA ALA A 48 -3.09 32.19 8.30
C ALA A 48 -3.63 33.32 7.40
N GLY A 49 -3.83 34.51 7.98
CA GLY A 49 -4.34 35.67 7.24
C GLY A 49 -5.70 35.43 6.56
N PRO A 50 -5.84 35.72 5.25
CA PRO A 50 -7.12 35.60 4.55
C PRO A 50 -7.54 34.15 4.24
N SER A 51 -6.64 33.16 4.41
CA SER A 51 -6.93 31.74 4.18
C SER A 51 -7.38 31.00 5.43
N ILE A 52 -7.67 31.70 6.54
CA ILE A 52 -8.10 31.08 7.78
C ILE A 52 -9.45 30.38 7.60
N HIS A 53 -9.47 29.10 7.95
CA HIS A 53 -10.68 28.33 8.18
C HIS A 53 -10.75 27.91 9.64
N TYR A 54 -11.96 27.71 10.13
CA TYR A 54 -12.25 27.20 11.46
C TYR A 54 -12.97 25.88 11.29
N ALA A 55 -12.57 24.86 12.05
CA ALA A 55 -13.22 23.57 12.11
C ALA A 55 -13.61 23.27 13.56
N LEU A 56 -14.72 22.58 13.77
CA LEU A 56 -15.14 22.16 15.11
C LEU A 56 -14.49 20.82 15.44
N ARG A 57 -13.78 20.75 16.57
CA ARG A 57 -13.21 19.52 17.11
C ARG A 57 -14.32 18.52 17.42
N ASP A 58 -14.10 17.27 17.05
CA ASP A 58 -15.05 16.18 17.31
C ASP A 58 -14.53 15.27 18.42
N ALA A 59 -14.91 15.60 19.66
CA ALA A 59 -14.59 14.79 20.83
C ALA A 59 -15.43 13.51 20.92
N SER A 60 -16.57 13.44 20.21
CA SER A 60 -17.52 12.32 20.31
C SER A 60 -16.94 11.01 19.75
N ARG A 61 -15.97 11.11 18.83
CA ARG A 61 -15.24 9.98 18.26
C ARG A 61 -14.29 9.27 19.22
N GLY A 62 -13.94 9.88 20.35
CA GLY A 62 -13.09 9.26 21.38
C GLY A 62 -11.62 9.03 20.97
N LEU A 63 -11.16 9.59 19.85
CA LEU A 63 -9.75 9.45 19.39
C LEU A 63 -8.78 10.39 20.10
N GLY A 64 -9.24 11.57 20.54
CA GLY A 64 -8.38 12.64 21.03
C GLY A 64 -7.47 13.23 19.94
N ASP A 65 -6.50 14.07 20.36
CA ASP A 65 -5.43 14.55 19.46
C ASP A 65 -4.36 13.48 19.30
N VAL A 66 -4.32 12.84 18.13
CA VAL A 66 -3.41 11.74 17.84
C VAL A 66 -2.03 12.28 17.45
N PRO A 67 -0.97 12.07 18.26
CA PRO A 67 0.39 12.41 17.81
C PRO A 67 0.81 11.48 16.66
N VAL A 68 1.43 12.06 15.63
CA VAL A 68 1.94 11.34 14.47
C VAL A 68 3.45 11.45 14.49
N TYR A 69 4.14 10.31 14.58
CA TYR A 69 5.59 10.26 14.54
C TYR A 69 6.09 9.70 13.21
N ARG A 70 7.28 10.12 12.81
CA ARG A 70 8.04 9.56 11.69
C ARG A 70 9.27 8.84 12.22
N VAL A 71 9.52 7.67 11.69
CA VAL A 71 10.79 6.94 11.82
C VAL A 71 11.62 7.23 10.58
N ASP A 72 12.90 7.59 10.74
CA ASP A 72 13.81 7.78 9.61
C ASP A 72 14.57 6.48 9.24
N ALA A 73 15.39 6.54 8.20
CA ALA A 73 16.18 5.41 7.71
C ALA A 73 17.20 4.88 8.75
N ALA A 74 17.62 5.70 9.70
CA ALA A 74 18.52 5.30 10.79
C ALA A 74 17.77 4.76 12.02
N GLY A 75 16.42 4.74 12.00
CA GLY A 75 15.59 4.37 13.14
C GLY A 75 15.35 5.52 14.11
N GLY A 76 15.72 6.75 13.76
CA GLY A 76 15.46 7.95 14.53
C GLY A 76 13.97 8.32 14.52
N LEU A 77 13.44 8.69 15.68
CA LEU A 77 12.02 9.04 15.85
C LEU A 77 11.83 10.55 15.97
N ARG A 78 10.92 11.11 15.17
CA ARG A 78 10.55 12.53 15.21
C ARG A 78 9.03 12.71 15.29
N LEU A 79 8.57 13.65 16.09
CA LEU A 79 7.15 14.09 16.06
C LEU A 79 6.91 14.90 14.79
N LEU A 80 5.91 14.55 13.99
CA LEU A 80 5.49 15.37 12.85
C LEU A 80 4.43 16.39 13.25
N GLY A 81 3.58 16.04 14.21
CA GLY A 81 2.48 16.87 14.64
C GLY A 81 1.35 16.07 15.27
N ARG A 82 0.15 16.66 15.27
CA ARG A 82 -1.06 16.06 15.83
C ARG A 82 -2.16 16.02 14.77
N LEU A 83 -2.75 14.85 14.61
CA LEU A 83 -3.95 14.63 13.82
C LEU A 83 -5.18 14.81 14.72
N ILE A 84 -6.00 15.80 14.39
CA ILE A 84 -7.10 16.27 15.22
C ILE A 84 -8.42 15.89 14.55
N PRO A 85 -9.28 15.07 15.17
CA PRO A 85 -10.61 14.80 14.64
C PRO A 85 -11.47 16.07 14.67
N VAL A 86 -12.08 16.42 13.53
CA VAL A 86 -13.01 17.54 13.38
C VAL A 86 -14.30 17.12 12.67
N HIS A 87 -15.37 17.89 12.85
CA HIS A 87 -16.63 17.63 12.18
C HIS A 87 -16.62 18.00 10.67
N PRO A 88 -17.46 17.34 9.85
CA PRO A 88 -18.34 16.22 10.23
C PRO A 88 -17.56 14.93 10.48
N ASP A 89 -16.66 14.54 9.58
CA ASP A 89 -15.88 13.30 9.67
C ASP A 89 -14.36 13.49 9.44
N GLY A 90 -13.94 14.73 9.17
CA GLY A 90 -12.59 15.07 8.73
C GLY A 90 -11.53 15.11 9.82
N PHE A 91 -10.32 15.50 9.42
CA PHE A 91 -9.18 15.65 10.31
C PHE A 91 -8.39 16.91 9.99
N VAL A 92 -7.79 17.51 11.00
CA VAL A 92 -6.77 18.55 10.83
C VAL A 92 -5.42 18.00 11.26
N MET A 93 -4.46 17.92 10.34
CA MET A 93 -3.07 17.67 10.69
C MET A 93 -2.41 19.01 11.05
N ARG A 94 -2.06 19.18 12.33
CA ARG A 94 -1.31 20.33 12.83
C ARG A 94 0.14 19.93 13.07
N GLN A 95 1.04 20.46 12.26
CA GLN A 95 2.48 20.18 12.29
C GLN A 95 3.18 20.92 13.46
N GLU A 96 4.40 20.52 13.80
CA GLU A 96 5.20 21.15 14.87
C GLU A 96 5.48 22.64 14.61
N ASP A 97 5.62 23.05 13.35
CA ASP A 97 5.85 24.43 12.94
C ASP A 97 4.57 25.30 12.97
N GLY A 98 3.44 24.71 13.35
CA GLY A 98 2.13 25.36 13.41
C GLY A 98 1.35 25.35 12.09
N ALA A 99 1.91 24.81 11.01
CA ALA A 99 1.16 24.59 9.78
C ALA A 99 0.00 23.62 10.03
N ALA A 100 -1.18 23.95 9.51
CA ALA A 100 -2.38 23.15 9.68
C ALA A 100 -3.02 22.88 8.32
N GLN A 101 -3.32 21.61 8.06
CA GLN A 101 -4.00 21.16 6.86
C GLN A 101 -5.25 20.37 7.23
N HIS A 102 -6.36 20.70 6.58
CA HIS A 102 -7.63 19.99 6.73
C HIS A 102 -7.76 18.89 5.67
N PHE A 103 -8.32 17.76 6.08
CA PHE A 103 -8.67 16.61 5.25
C PHE A 103 -10.14 16.26 5.51
N GLU A 104 -10.92 15.99 4.46
CA GLU A 104 -12.35 15.67 4.59
C GLU A 104 -12.60 14.29 5.22
N GLY A 105 -11.63 13.39 5.11
CA GLY A 105 -11.59 12.09 5.78
C GLY A 105 -10.16 11.76 6.21
N LEU A 106 -9.85 10.47 6.32
CA LEU A 106 -8.51 10.01 6.68
C LEU A 106 -7.47 10.58 5.70
N PRO A 107 -6.38 11.21 6.18
CA PRO A 107 -5.34 11.72 5.31
C PRO A 107 -4.81 10.65 4.35
N TRP A 108 -4.65 10.99 3.08
CA TRP A 108 -4.30 10.04 2.02
C TRP A 108 -3.01 9.25 2.30
N TRP A 109 -2.05 9.86 3.00
CA TRP A 109 -0.78 9.24 3.41
C TRP A 109 -0.93 8.20 4.55
N LEU A 110 -2.14 7.97 5.05
CA LEU A 110 -2.50 6.88 5.95
C LEU A 110 -3.31 5.76 5.29
N LEU A 111 -3.71 5.92 4.02
CA LEU A 111 -4.60 4.95 3.35
C LEU A 111 -3.96 3.56 3.26
N ASP A 112 -2.66 3.48 3.00
CA ASP A 112 -1.93 2.20 2.91
C ASP A 112 -1.73 1.52 4.27
N MET A 113 -1.96 2.25 5.38
CA MET A 113 -1.91 1.67 6.73
C MET A 113 -3.20 0.94 7.09
N ARG A 114 -4.30 1.15 6.34
CA ARG A 114 -5.60 0.51 6.61
C ARG A 114 -5.45 -1.01 6.69
N PRO A 115 -5.99 -1.67 7.72
CA PRO A 115 -6.10 -3.13 7.73
C PRO A 115 -6.95 -3.58 6.54
N GLN A 116 -6.35 -4.36 5.64
CA GLN A 116 -7.00 -4.85 4.42
C GLN A 116 -6.38 -6.19 3.98
N GLY A 117 -7.00 -6.83 3.00
CA GLY A 117 -6.48 -8.08 2.45
C GLY A 117 -6.46 -9.24 3.44
N PHE A 118 -5.56 -10.20 3.21
CA PHE A 118 -5.40 -11.39 4.06
C PHE A 118 -5.13 -11.01 5.53
N LEU A 119 -4.12 -10.17 5.76
CA LEU A 119 -3.70 -9.76 7.10
C LEU A 119 -4.77 -8.93 7.82
N GLY A 120 -5.42 -8.00 7.11
CA GLY A 120 -6.51 -7.21 7.67
C GLY A 120 -7.71 -8.05 8.09
N ARG A 121 -8.11 -9.05 7.29
CA ARG A 121 -9.20 -9.96 7.65
C ARG A 121 -8.83 -10.90 8.79
N ALA A 122 -7.58 -11.36 8.86
CA ALA A 122 -7.11 -12.16 9.99
C ALA A 122 -7.10 -11.32 11.29
N TYR A 123 -6.61 -10.08 11.20
CA TYR A 123 -6.65 -9.11 12.30
C TYR A 123 -8.08 -8.82 12.77
N ALA A 124 -9.01 -8.51 11.87
CA ALA A 124 -10.39 -8.21 12.22
C ALA A 124 -11.07 -9.41 12.90
N ARG A 125 -10.89 -10.64 12.37
CA ARG A 125 -11.38 -11.87 13.01
C ARG A 125 -10.88 -12.06 14.44
N ARG A 126 -9.67 -11.58 14.75
CA ARG A 126 -9.05 -11.75 16.06
C ARG A 126 -9.37 -10.62 17.04
N HIS A 127 -9.53 -9.39 16.56
CA HIS A 127 -9.49 -8.18 17.39
C HIS A 127 -10.69 -7.23 17.21
N ALA A 128 -11.55 -7.43 16.21
CA ALA A 128 -12.63 -6.48 15.94
C ALA A 128 -13.61 -6.37 17.12
N ASP A 129 -14.01 -7.50 17.72
CA ASP A 129 -14.93 -7.53 18.86
C ASP A 129 -14.37 -6.77 20.07
N ASP A 130 -13.09 -6.98 20.41
CA ASP A 130 -12.40 -6.30 21.51
C ASP A 130 -12.28 -4.77 21.29
N LEU A 131 -12.38 -4.32 20.04
CA LEU A 131 -12.26 -2.92 19.64
C LEU A 131 -13.59 -2.26 19.28
N ASP A 132 -14.70 -3.01 19.42
CA ASP A 132 -16.04 -2.57 19.02
C ASP A 132 -16.05 -2.12 17.54
N LEU A 133 -15.54 -3.00 16.67
CA LEU A 133 -15.42 -2.78 15.23
C LEU A 133 -16.25 -3.82 14.44
N PRO A 134 -16.74 -3.49 13.24
CA PRO A 134 -17.35 -4.47 12.35
C PRO A 134 -16.41 -5.65 12.04
N ALA A 135 -16.96 -6.83 11.79
CA ALA A 135 -16.16 -8.03 11.49
C ALA A 135 -15.37 -7.91 10.17
N ASN A 136 -15.91 -7.19 9.19
CA ASN A 136 -15.28 -6.98 7.89
C ASN A 136 -14.50 -5.65 7.88
N PRO A 137 -13.16 -5.67 7.75
CA PRO A 137 -12.36 -4.44 7.77
C PRO A 137 -12.62 -3.50 6.60
N ASN A 138 -13.17 -3.99 5.48
CA ASN A 138 -13.54 -3.15 4.34
C ASN A 138 -14.75 -2.24 4.64
N GLU A 139 -15.51 -2.53 5.69
CA GLU A 139 -16.66 -1.72 6.13
C GLU A 139 -16.26 -0.66 7.16
N TRP A 140 -14.99 -0.62 7.57
CA TRP A 140 -14.52 0.32 8.59
C TRP A 140 -14.46 1.73 8.05
N ASN A 141 -15.10 2.66 8.77
CA ASN A 141 -14.91 4.08 8.54
C ASN A 141 -13.54 4.56 9.06
N ASP A 142 -13.18 5.78 8.73
CA ASP A 142 -11.85 6.34 9.04
C ASP A 142 -11.55 6.42 10.54
N THR A 143 -12.59 6.63 11.36
CA THR A 143 -12.48 6.65 12.83
C THR A 143 -12.18 5.25 13.36
N GLN A 144 -12.86 4.23 12.84
CA GLN A 144 -12.66 2.83 13.17
C GLN A 144 -11.27 2.34 12.74
N VAL A 145 -10.82 2.73 11.55
CA VAL A 145 -9.44 2.50 11.09
C VAL A 145 -8.43 3.10 12.09
N LEU A 146 -8.58 4.36 12.46
CA LEU A 146 -7.66 4.99 13.43
C LEU A 146 -7.71 4.30 14.80
N ARG A 147 -8.88 3.88 15.28
CA ARG A 147 -9.00 3.12 16.53
C ARG A 147 -8.15 1.84 16.48
N ALA A 148 -8.22 1.09 15.38
CA ALA A 148 -7.39 -0.09 15.18
C ALA A 148 -5.88 0.25 15.14
N LEU A 149 -5.50 1.28 14.37
CA LEU A 149 -4.10 1.70 14.23
C LEU A 149 -3.50 2.24 15.53
N LEU A 150 -4.28 2.95 16.35
CA LEU A 150 -3.81 3.45 17.65
C LEU A 150 -3.57 2.31 18.65
N ARG A 151 -4.26 1.18 18.47
CA ARG A 151 -4.07 0.00 19.32
C ARG A 151 -2.90 -0.87 18.87
N HIS A 152 -2.82 -1.10 17.55
CA HIS A 152 -2.05 -2.18 16.94
C HIS A 152 -1.31 -1.79 15.65
N GLY A 153 -1.12 -0.50 15.36
CA GLY A 153 -0.53 0.00 14.10
C GLY A 153 1.00 0.11 14.07
N GLU A 154 1.73 -0.42 15.05
CA GLU A 154 3.19 -0.21 15.17
C GLU A 154 4.02 -0.75 13.99
N ASN A 155 3.51 -1.72 13.22
CA ASN A 155 4.25 -2.41 12.15
C ASN A 155 3.70 -2.14 10.74
N ALA A 156 2.83 -1.12 10.61
CA ALA A 156 2.18 -0.78 9.36
C ALA A 156 3.19 -0.37 8.27
N VAL A 157 2.73 -0.41 7.01
CA VAL A 157 3.49 0.01 5.83
C VAL A 157 3.98 1.46 5.99
N GLY A 158 5.17 1.74 5.45
CA GLY A 158 5.76 3.06 5.49
C GLY A 158 6.45 3.36 6.81
N ASN A 159 6.57 4.64 7.14
CA ASN A 159 7.44 5.11 8.25
C ASN A 159 6.72 5.88 9.36
N LEU A 160 5.40 5.78 9.44
CA LEU A 160 4.62 6.50 10.43
C LEU A 160 4.23 5.63 11.62
N LEU A 161 4.20 6.23 12.81
CA LEU A 161 3.65 5.66 14.02
C LEU A 161 2.55 6.59 14.56
N LEU A 162 1.38 6.02 14.84
CA LEU A 162 0.22 6.76 15.32
C LEU A 162 0.03 6.54 16.83
N GLY A 163 0.01 7.63 17.58
CA GLY A 163 -0.23 7.61 19.01
C GLY A 163 0.99 7.28 19.86
N ASP A 164 0.90 7.64 21.15
CA ASP A 164 1.97 7.42 22.13
C ASP A 164 2.27 5.94 22.36
N ARG A 165 1.26 5.06 22.20
CA ARG A 165 1.42 3.62 22.35
C ARG A 165 2.36 3.03 21.29
N ALA A 166 2.17 3.39 20.02
CA ALA A 166 3.02 2.92 18.94
C ALA A 166 4.46 3.45 19.12
N ARG A 167 4.59 4.71 19.52
CA ARG A 167 5.89 5.29 19.92
C ARG A 167 6.56 4.53 21.05
N GLN A 168 5.85 4.26 22.14
CA GLN A 168 6.41 3.59 23.31
C GLN A 168 6.89 2.18 22.94
N ARG A 169 6.08 1.42 22.19
CA ARG A 169 6.45 0.10 21.67
C ARG A 169 7.69 0.14 20.77
N PHE A 170 7.84 1.17 19.95
CA PHE A 170 9.01 1.33 19.10
C PHE A 170 10.28 1.60 19.92
N LEU A 171 10.20 2.38 21.00
CA LEU A 171 11.34 2.73 21.86
C LEU A 171 11.73 1.62 22.83
N GLU A 172 10.74 0.91 23.39
CA GLU A 172 10.94 -0.13 24.40
C GLU A 172 11.04 -1.54 23.78
N GLY A 173 10.72 -1.67 22.49
CA GLY A 173 10.77 -2.94 21.78
C GLY A 173 12.20 -3.48 21.70
N ALA A 174 12.35 -4.77 21.95
CA ALA A 174 13.61 -5.45 21.68
C ALA A 174 13.93 -5.36 20.18
N LEU A 175 15.21 -5.18 19.86
CA LEU A 175 15.68 -5.28 18.49
C LEU A 175 15.30 -6.66 17.93
N PRO A 176 14.84 -6.74 16.67
CA PRO A 176 14.43 -8.00 16.09
C PRO A 176 15.65 -8.93 15.95
N ALA A 177 15.54 -10.16 16.46
CA ALA A 177 16.55 -11.18 16.24
C ALA A 177 16.34 -11.82 14.86
N PRO A 178 17.36 -11.86 13.97
CA PRO A 178 17.19 -12.42 12.65
C PRO A 178 17.04 -13.95 12.72
N ILE A 179 16.04 -14.49 12.03
CA ILE A 179 15.85 -15.94 11.89
C ILE A 179 17.06 -16.51 11.11
N PRO A 180 17.86 -17.40 11.72
CA PRO A 180 19.03 -17.95 11.07
C PRO A 180 18.61 -18.90 9.94
N PRO A 181 19.47 -19.13 8.92
CA PRO A 181 19.12 -19.97 7.78
C PRO A 181 18.72 -21.40 8.17
N VAL A 182 19.35 -21.97 9.21
CA VAL A 182 19.09 -23.34 9.68
C VAL A 182 17.68 -23.53 10.26
N ASP A 183 17.12 -22.50 10.90
CA ASP A 183 15.81 -22.58 11.56
C ASP A 183 14.66 -22.07 10.69
N ARG A 184 14.96 -21.63 9.45
CA ARG A 184 14.03 -20.86 8.62
C ARG A 184 12.75 -21.62 8.29
N GLY A 185 12.88 -22.87 7.85
CA GLY A 185 11.73 -23.69 7.46
C GLY A 185 10.71 -23.83 8.58
N GLU A 186 11.15 -24.28 9.76
CA GLU A 186 10.26 -24.45 10.91
C GLU A 186 9.70 -23.13 11.42
N ALA A 187 10.50 -22.06 11.41
CA ALA A 187 10.04 -20.73 11.81
C ALA A 187 8.93 -20.23 10.87
N TYR A 188 9.08 -20.42 9.56
CA TYR A 188 8.13 -19.93 8.56
C TYR A 188 6.79 -20.67 8.62
N VAL A 189 6.80 -21.99 8.87
CA VAL A 189 5.56 -22.74 9.14
C VAL A 189 4.84 -22.17 10.36
N ARG A 190 5.54 -21.97 11.49
CA ARG A 190 4.92 -21.40 12.70
C ARG A 190 4.36 -19.99 12.47
N LEU A 191 5.07 -19.15 11.71
CA LEU A 191 4.63 -17.78 11.41
C LEU A 191 3.44 -17.75 10.45
N ALA A 192 3.37 -18.66 9.47
CA ALA A 192 2.23 -18.81 8.57
C ALA A 192 0.95 -19.22 9.32
N GLU A 193 1.06 -20.16 10.26
CA GLU A 193 -0.05 -20.53 11.13
C GLU A 193 -0.49 -19.36 12.01
N ALA A 194 0.45 -18.63 12.62
CA ALA A 194 0.16 -17.46 13.45
C ALA A 194 -0.53 -16.35 12.65
N ALA A 195 -0.06 -16.07 11.43
CA ALA A 195 -0.68 -15.09 10.55
C ALA A 195 -2.11 -15.49 10.15
N THR A 196 -2.34 -16.78 9.89
CA THR A 196 -3.69 -17.30 9.57
C THR A 196 -4.67 -17.12 10.73
N ARG A 197 -4.20 -17.23 11.99
CA ARG A 197 -5.00 -16.98 13.20
C ARG A 197 -5.17 -15.49 13.55
N GLY A 198 -4.45 -14.60 12.87
CA GLY A 198 -4.44 -13.16 13.17
C GLY A 198 -3.54 -12.78 14.36
N ASP A 199 -2.61 -13.65 14.76
CA ASP A 199 -1.71 -13.42 15.90
C ASP A 199 -0.56 -12.43 15.59
N GLN A 200 -0.42 -11.98 14.33
CA GLN A 200 0.51 -10.92 13.91
C GLN A 200 -0.22 -9.59 13.64
N PRO A 201 -0.67 -8.87 14.68
CA PRO A 201 -1.31 -7.59 14.50
C PRO A 201 -0.33 -6.53 13.95
N GLY A 202 -0.86 -5.61 13.15
CA GLY A 202 -0.15 -4.41 12.73
C GLY A 202 0.66 -4.49 11.44
N SER A 203 0.82 -5.66 10.83
CA SER A 203 1.32 -5.74 9.45
C SER A 203 0.20 -5.33 8.50
N SER A 204 0.23 -4.10 7.99
CA SER A 204 -0.78 -3.57 7.05
C SER A 204 -0.41 -3.82 5.59
N ALA A 205 0.49 -4.77 5.31
CA ALA A 205 0.84 -5.13 3.95
C ALA A 205 -0.43 -5.64 3.23
N GLY A 206 -0.88 -4.89 2.22
CA GLY A 206 -2.12 -5.17 1.49
C GLY A 206 -2.05 -6.45 0.65
N GLY A 207 -3.16 -6.77 -0.02
CA GLY A 207 -3.28 -7.91 -0.94
C GLY A 207 -3.92 -9.16 -0.33
N GLU A 208 -4.47 -10.00 -1.20
CA GLU A 208 -5.33 -11.14 -0.83
C GLU A 208 -4.55 -12.43 -0.53
N GLN A 209 -3.31 -12.53 -0.99
CA GLN A 209 -2.48 -13.72 -0.81
C GLN A 209 -2.00 -13.88 0.64
N PRO A 210 -1.98 -15.10 1.20
CA PRO A 210 -1.45 -15.37 2.53
C PRO A 210 0.00 -14.91 2.68
N LYS A 211 0.27 -14.15 3.74
CA LYS A 211 1.60 -13.59 4.02
C LYS A 211 1.82 -13.29 5.49
N PHE A 212 3.09 -13.15 5.88
CA PHE A 212 3.51 -12.68 7.21
C PHE A 212 4.78 -11.83 7.11
N ALA A 213 5.04 -11.01 8.14
CA ALA A 213 6.30 -10.27 8.24
C ALA A 213 7.29 -11.01 9.14
N ALA A 214 8.57 -10.93 8.81
CA ALA A 214 9.65 -11.50 9.61
C ALA A 214 10.95 -10.68 9.49
N TYR A 215 11.90 -10.98 10.37
CA TYR A 215 13.28 -10.51 10.26
C TYR A 215 14.18 -11.72 10.09
N ALA A 216 14.91 -11.81 8.98
CA ALA A 216 15.61 -13.02 8.57
C ALA A 216 17.05 -12.71 8.14
N MET A 217 17.95 -13.66 8.37
CA MET A 217 19.34 -13.57 7.88
C MET A 217 19.40 -13.85 6.37
N THR A 218 19.83 -12.89 5.56
CA THR A 218 20.02 -13.09 4.12
C THR A 218 21.50 -13.19 3.76
N ASP A 219 21.79 -13.51 2.50
CA ASP A 219 23.15 -13.54 1.94
C ASP A 219 23.85 -12.18 2.03
N VAL A 220 23.09 -11.08 2.08
CA VAL A 220 23.58 -9.71 2.24
C VAL A 220 23.38 -9.16 3.67
N GLY A 221 23.16 -10.05 4.65
CA GLY A 221 22.97 -9.74 6.06
C GLY A 221 21.50 -9.76 6.50
N PRO A 222 21.19 -9.35 7.74
CA PRO A 222 19.83 -9.43 8.25
C PRO A 222 18.91 -8.41 7.56
N ARG A 223 17.68 -8.83 7.23
CA ARG A 223 16.68 -8.01 6.52
C ARG A 223 15.29 -8.22 7.09
N HIS A 224 14.50 -7.14 7.06
CA HIS A 224 13.05 -7.25 7.18
C HIS A 224 12.48 -7.82 5.89
N VAL A 225 11.64 -8.85 6.02
CA VAL A 225 11.06 -9.57 4.88
C VAL A 225 9.55 -9.66 5.03
N LEU A 226 8.88 -9.71 3.89
CA LEU A 226 7.47 -10.08 3.77
C LEU A 226 7.43 -11.43 3.06
N VAL A 227 6.89 -12.45 3.72
CA VAL A 227 6.90 -13.82 3.22
C VAL A 227 5.49 -14.19 2.78
N LYS A 228 5.28 -14.37 1.48
CA LYS A 228 4.05 -14.96 0.92
C LYS A 228 4.14 -16.47 1.01
N PHE A 229 3.03 -17.17 1.22
CA PHE A 229 3.06 -18.63 1.38
C PHE A 229 1.87 -19.33 0.75
N SER A 230 2.08 -20.57 0.28
CA SER A 230 1.00 -21.49 -0.05
C SER A 230 0.44 -22.11 1.23
N VAL A 231 -0.82 -22.51 1.21
CA VAL A 231 -1.36 -23.38 2.26
C VAL A 231 -0.69 -24.76 2.21
N ALA A 232 -0.75 -25.50 3.33
CA ALA A 232 -0.07 -26.80 3.49
C ALA A 232 -0.89 -27.98 2.95
N GLU A 233 -2.16 -27.76 2.59
CA GLU A 233 -2.99 -28.84 2.07
C GLU A 233 -2.49 -29.32 0.71
N ASP A 234 -2.41 -30.64 0.54
CA ASP A 234 -2.12 -31.26 -0.74
C ASP A 234 -3.38 -31.26 -1.62
N ASN A 235 -3.58 -30.16 -2.35
CA ASN A 235 -4.68 -30.01 -3.29
C ASN A 235 -4.29 -29.14 -4.50
N PRO A 236 -5.05 -29.22 -5.61
CA PRO A 236 -4.72 -28.49 -6.84
C PRO A 236 -4.68 -26.95 -6.70
N ILE A 237 -5.40 -26.37 -5.73
CA ILE A 237 -5.40 -24.93 -5.48
C ILE A 237 -4.11 -24.52 -4.77
N ALA A 238 -3.68 -25.29 -3.77
CA ALA A 238 -2.44 -25.07 -3.05
C ALA A 238 -1.23 -25.20 -3.99
N GLU A 239 -1.20 -26.28 -4.78
CA GLU A 239 -0.18 -26.52 -5.82
C GLU A 239 -0.11 -25.34 -6.80
N ARG A 240 -1.26 -24.87 -7.31
CA ARG A 240 -1.32 -23.70 -8.19
C ARG A 240 -0.72 -22.44 -7.56
N TRP A 241 -0.93 -22.22 -6.26
CA TRP A 241 -0.31 -21.10 -5.56
C TRP A 241 1.20 -21.28 -5.39
N GLN A 242 1.69 -22.51 -5.20
CA GLN A 242 3.14 -22.79 -5.17
C GLN A 242 3.78 -22.48 -6.53
N ASP A 243 3.12 -22.82 -7.64
CA ASP A 243 3.59 -22.47 -8.98
C ASP A 243 3.61 -20.95 -9.19
N LEU A 244 2.56 -20.25 -8.77
CA LEU A 244 2.47 -18.79 -8.90
C LEU A 244 3.54 -18.07 -8.07
N LEU A 245 3.88 -18.57 -6.87
CA LEU A 245 5.00 -18.04 -6.08
C LEU A 245 6.36 -18.23 -6.78
N LEU A 246 6.56 -19.37 -7.45
CA LEU A 246 7.75 -19.59 -8.27
C LEU A 246 7.78 -18.65 -9.48
N ALA A 247 6.65 -18.47 -10.17
CA ALA A 247 6.52 -17.54 -11.28
C ALA A 247 6.82 -16.09 -10.86
N GLU A 248 6.33 -15.66 -9.69
CA GLU A 248 6.63 -14.34 -9.12
C GLU A 248 8.13 -14.16 -8.82
N HIS A 249 8.77 -15.16 -8.21
CA HIS A 249 10.23 -15.14 -7.99
C HIS A 249 11.00 -14.96 -9.30
N VAL A 250 10.66 -15.75 -10.33
CA VAL A 250 11.31 -15.68 -11.64
C VAL A 250 11.10 -14.33 -12.31
N ALA A 251 9.92 -13.72 -12.16
CA ALA A 251 9.64 -12.38 -12.69
C ALA A 251 10.50 -11.30 -12.02
N ALA A 252 10.60 -11.32 -10.68
CA ALA A 252 11.46 -10.40 -9.93
C ALA A 252 12.93 -10.53 -10.35
N GLU A 253 13.46 -11.76 -10.44
CA GLU A 253 14.82 -12.01 -10.89
C GLU A 253 15.05 -11.58 -12.35
N THR A 254 14.04 -11.74 -13.22
CA THR A 254 14.12 -11.31 -14.62
C THR A 254 14.21 -9.79 -14.72
N LEU A 255 13.36 -9.06 -13.98
CA LEU A 255 13.40 -7.60 -13.93
C LEU A 255 14.75 -7.09 -13.43
N ARG A 256 15.27 -7.66 -12.33
CA ARG A 256 16.58 -7.30 -11.78
C ARG A 256 17.72 -7.52 -12.78
N ALA A 257 17.72 -8.66 -13.47
CA ALA A 257 18.74 -8.96 -14.49
C ALA A 257 18.65 -8.04 -15.71
N ALA A 258 17.45 -7.51 -16.02
CA ALA A 258 17.25 -6.50 -17.05
C ALA A 258 17.56 -5.06 -16.57
N GLY A 259 18.11 -4.89 -15.36
CA GLY A 259 18.45 -3.59 -14.79
C GLY A 259 17.22 -2.77 -14.33
N ILE A 260 16.06 -3.40 -14.18
CA ILE A 260 14.86 -2.78 -13.63
C ILE A 260 14.87 -2.95 -12.11
N ALA A 261 14.58 -1.88 -11.38
CA ALA A 261 14.44 -1.94 -9.93
C ALA A 261 13.27 -2.86 -9.57
N ALA A 262 13.58 -4.00 -8.95
CA ALA A 262 12.60 -4.96 -8.44
C ALA A 262 13.10 -5.59 -7.14
N VAL A 263 12.15 -6.02 -6.31
CA VAL A 263 12.42 -6.61 -5.00
C VAL A 263 13.33 -7.83 -5.10
N ALA A 264 14.24 -7.99 -4.14
CA ALA A 264 15.01 -9.23 -3.99
C ALA A 264 14.12 -10.30 -3.36
N THR A 265 14.14 -11.51 -3.93
CA THR A 265 13.28 -12.61 -3.48
C THR A 265 14.03 -13.92 -3.33
N ARG A 266 13.53 -14.79 -2.44
CA ARG A 266 14.04 -16.16 -2.23
C ARG A 266 12.88 -17.13 -2.05
N LEU A 267 13.04 -18.34 -2.57
CA LEU A 267 12.06 -19.42 -2.40
C LEU A 267 12.53 -20.44 -1.37
N PHE A 268 11.58 -20.91 -0.57
CA PHE A 268 11.79 -21.98 0.39
C PHE A 268 10.62 -22.95 0.34
N ASP A 269 10.92 -24.25 0.29
CA ASP A 269 9.93 -25.30 0.42
C ASP A 269 10.14 -26.02 1.76
N HIS A 270 9.10 -26.05 2.61
CA HIS A 270 9.17 -26.71 3.91
C HIS A 270 7.78 -27.06 4.42
N GLY A 271 7.63 -28.21 5.08
CA GLY A 271 6.36 -28.61 5.71
C GLY A 271 5.17 -28.72 4.74
N GLY A 272 5.40 -29.05 3.46
CA GLY A 272 4.36 -29.09 2.44
C GLY A 272 3.92 -27.72 1.91
N GLN A 273 4.59 -26.64 2.31
CA GLN A 273 4.32 -25.27 1.86
C GLN A 273 5.49 -24.72 1.05
N ARG A 274 5.17 -23.82 0.13
CA ARG A 274 6.14 -22.94 -0.52
C ARG A 274 6.05 -21.54 0.07
N PHE A 275 7.20 -20.94 0.31
CA PHE A 275 7.36 -19.59 0.82
C PHE A 275 8.14 -18.74 -0.18
N LEU A 276 7.61 -17.58 -0.53
CA LEU A 276 8.32 -16.53 -1.25
C LEU A 276 8.68 -15.43 -0.25
N GLU A 277 9.96 -15.41 0.14
CA GLU A 277 10.53 -14.36 0.96
C GLU A 277 10.89 -13.17 0.08
N THR A 278 10.29 -12.01 0.36
CA THR A 278 10.56 -10.75 -0.34
C THR A 278 11.19 -9.75 0.62
N GLU A 279 12.35 -9.19 0.26
CA GLU A 279 12.96 -8.12 1.05
C GLU A 279 12.09 -6.86 1.04
N ARG A 280 11.76 -6.36 2.24
CA ARG A 280 10.98 -5.14 2.38
C ARG A 280 11.83 -3.93 2.02
N PHE A 281 11.31 -3.11 1.11
CA PHE A 281 11.94 -1.86 0.68
C PHE A 281 11.46 -0.65 1.49
N ASP A 282 10.48 -0.81 2.40
CA ASP A 282 10.07 0.23 3.35
C ASP A 282 10.77 0.12 4.72
N ARG A 283 11.84 -0.68 4.81
CA ARG A 283 12.61 -0.98 6.03
C ARG A 283 14.10 -0.95 5.75
N GLU A 284 14.88 -0.45 6.71
CA GLU A 284 16.35 -0.41 6.64
C GLU A 284 16.97 -0.75 8.00
N GLY A 285 18.02 -1.57 8.00
CA GLY A 285 18.64 -2.05 9.23
C GLY A 285 17.65 -2.78 10.15
N GLU A 286 17.81 -2.60 11.46
CA GLU A 286 16.94 -3.20 12.47
C GLU A 286 15.67 -2.37 12.71
N MET A 287 15.79 -1.04 12.67
CA MET A 287 14.75 -0.10 13.13
C MET A 287 14.36 0.96 12.10
N GLY A 288 15.15 1.14 11.03
CA GLY A 288 14.93 2.16 10.01
C GLY A 288 13.68 1.89 9.18
N ARG A 289 13.02 2.97 8.74
CA ARG A 289 11.83 2.91 7.90
C ARG A 289 11.85 3.98 6.82
N HIS A 290 11.25 3.65 5.68
CA HIS A 290 11.04 4.57 4.57
C HIS A 290 9.56 4.88 4.39
N ALA A 291 9.23 6.12 4.02
CA ALA A 291 7.90 6.48 3.60
C ALA A 291 7.57 5.75 2.30
N LEU A 292 6.41 5.07 2.27
CA LEU A 292 5.91 4.37 1.10
C LEU A 292 4.44 4.75 0.89
N ILE A 293 4.11 5.11 -0.35
CA ILE A 293 2.77 5.56 -0.75
C ILE A 293 2.38 4.81 -2.01
N SER A 294 1.23 4.15 -2.03
CA SER A 294 0.71 3.48 -3.23
C SER A 294 0.21 4.46 -4.29
N LEU A 295 0.15 4.01 -5.55
CA LEU A 295 -0.51 4.75 -6.62
C LEU A 295 -1.99 4.98 -6.29
N ALA A 296 -2.63 4.07 -5.55
CA ALA A 296 -4.02 4.24 -5.12
C ALA A 296 -4.19 5.46 -4.20
N ALA A 297 -3.28 5.64 -3.23
CA ALA A 297 -3.30 6.80 -2.35
C ALA A 297 -2.98 8.11 -3.09
N LEU A 298 -2.04 8.08 -4.05
CA LEU A 298 -1.73 9.25 -4.87
C LEU A 298 -2.84 9.61 -5.86
N ASP A 299 -3.49 8.62 -6.47
CA ASP A 299 -4.65 8.82 -7.34
C ASP A 299 -5.78 9.48 -6.55
N ALA A 300 -6.14 8.92 -5.39
CA ALA A 300 -7.23 9.42 -4.55
C ALA A 300 -7.07 10.90 -4.17
N GLU A 301 -5.84 11.35 -3.90
CA GLU A 301 -5.57 12.74 -3.52
C GLU A 301 -5.41 13.69 -4.72
N PHE A 302 -4.65 13.29 -5.74
CA PHE A 302 -4.13 14.25 -6.72
C PHE A 302 -4.74 14.13 -8.11
N VAL A 303 -5.37 13.00 -8.44
CA VAL A 303 -5.86 12.74 -9.82
C VAL A 303 -7.35 12.43 -9.85
N GLY A 304 -7.83 11.57 -8.94
CA GLY A 304 -9.23 11.18 -8.82
C GLY A 304 -9.74 10.36 -10.00
N ALA A 305 -8.90 9.54 -10.65
CA ALA A 305 -9.36 8.72 -11.77
C ALA A 305 -10.14 7.50 -11.31
N GLY A 306 -9.75 6.89 -10.17
CA GLY A 306 -10.40 5.72 -9.57
C GLY A 306 -10.30 4.41 -10.37
N SER A 307 -9.86 4.48 -11.63
CA SER A 307 -9.67 3.34 -12.52
C SER A 307 -8.77 3.74 -13.69
N GLY A 308 -8.23 2.75 -14.39
CA GLY A 308 -7.38 2.95 -15.57
C GLY A 308 -6.04 2.25 -15.44
N GLU A 309 -5.12 2.60 -16.34
CA GLU A 309 -3.80 2.00 -16.44
C GLU A 309 -2.78 2.85 -15.67
N TRP A 310 -1.80 2.20 -15.02
CA TRP A 310 -0.73 2.89 -14.29
C TRP A 310 -0.08 4.05 -15.08
N PRO A 311 0.27 3.90 -16.37
CA PRO A 311 1.01 4.93 -17.10
C PRO A 311 0.21 6.23 -17.20
N VAL A 312 -1.12 6.14 -17.36
CA VAL A 312 -2.02 7.29 -17.46
C VAL A 312 -2.03 8.10 -16.16
N ILE A 313 -2.12 7.42 -15.02
CA ILE A 313 -2.17 8.10 -13.71
C ILE A 313 -0.80 8.69 -13.37
N VAL A 314 0.26 7.91 -13.56
CA VAL A 314 1.64 8.35 -13.27
C VAL A 314 2.05 9.52 -14.17
N GLN A 315 1.61 9.55 -15.43
CA GLN A 315 1.83 10.70 -16.32
C GLN A 315 1.22 11.98 -15.74
N ARG A 316 -0.02 11.94 -15.27
CA ARG A 316 -0.70 13.11 -14.66
C ARG A 316 0.01 13.56 -13.39
N LEU A 317 0.41 12.61 -12.53
CA LEU A 317 1.18 12.90 -11.32
C LEU A 317 2.53 13.55 -11.64
N ALA A 318 3.21 13.08 -12.69
CA ALA A 318 4.50 13.63 -13.12
C ALA A 318 4.34 15.05 -13.68
N GLN A 319 3.32 15.29 -14.52
CA GLN A 319 3.00 16.61 -15.05
C GLN A 319 2.66 17.63 -13.95
N ALA A 320 2.02 17.18 -12.87
CA ALA A 320 1.72 17.99 -11.69
C ALA A 320 2.91 18.12 -10.70
N GLY A 321 4.06 17.50 -11.01
CA GLY A 321 5.26 17.53 -10.16
C GLY A 321 5.14 16.76 -8.84
N HIS A 322 4.22 15.80 -8.75
CA HIS A 322 4.04 14.97 -7.55
C HIS A 322 4.99 13.78 -7.51
N VAL A 323 5.30 13.20 -8.66
CA VAL A 323 6.29 12.14 -8.83
C VAL A 323 7.37 12.59 -9.81
N GLN A 324 8.53 11.94 -9.77
CA GLN A 324 9.61 12.21 -10.71
C GLN A 324 9.18 11.92 -12.15
N ALA A 325 9.67 12.70 -13.12
CA ALA A 325 9.29 12.56 -14.52
C ALA A 325 9.62 11.16 -15.08
N GLN A 326 10.72 10.56 -14.63
CA GLN A 326 11.18 9.23 -15.01
C GLN A 326 10.20 8.12 -14.61
N ALA A 327 9.45 8.32 -13.52
CA ALA A 327 8.52 7.32 -13.01
C ALA A 327 7.43 6.95 -14.02
N HIS A 328 7.07 7.87 -14.93
CA HIS A 328 6.13 7.58 -16.01
C HIS A 328 6.64 6.46 -16.94
N GLY A 329 7.88 6.56 -17.41
CA GLY A 329 8.46 5.54 -18.30
C GLY A 329 8.65 4.19 -17.60
N GLU A 330 9.02 4.21 -16.32
CA GLU A 330 9.15 3.01 -15.51
C GLU A 330 7.79 2.33 -15.27
N ALA A 331 6.75 3.11 -14.93
CA ALA A 331 5.40 2.59 -14.77
C ALA A 331 4.82 2.06 -16.10
N ALA A 332 5.10 2.73 -17.22
CA ALA A 332 4.77 2.26 -18.58
C ALA A 332 5.41 0.91 -18.88
N PHE A 333 6.71 0.77 -18.60
CA PHE A 333 7.42 -0.48 -18.78
C PHE A 333 6.83 -1.60 -17.91
N LEU A 334 6.60 -1.35 -16.61
CA LEU A 334 6.06 -2.37 -15.70
C LEU A 334 4.64 -2.79 -16.09
N HIS A 335 3.79 -1.84 -16.50
CA HIS A 335 2.45 -2.14 -17.00
C HIS A 335 2.48 -3.00 -18.27
N ALA A 336 3.38 -2.69 -19.20
CA ALA A 336 3.57 -3.46 -20.42
C ALA A 336 4.10 -4.88 -20.13
N PHE A 337 5.11 -4.99 -19.27
CA PHE A 337 5.66 -6.27 -18.83
C PHE A 337 4.58 -7.12 -18.15
N GLY A 338 3.85 -6.55 -17.19
CA GLY A 338 2.73 -7.21 -16.51
C GLY A 338 1.67 -7.72 -17.48
N THR A 339 1.26 -6.90 -18.46
CA THR A 339 0.34 -7.30 -19.53
C THR A 339 0.85 -8.51 -20.32
N LEU A 340 2.14 -8.49 -20.70
CA LEU A 340 2.77 -9.55 -21.49
C LEU A 340 3.00 -10.84 -20.70
N ILE A 341 3.12 -10.78 -19.37
CA ILE A 341 3.21 -11.98 -18.55
C ILE A 341 1.85 -12.48 -18.06
N GLY A 342 0.73 -11.92 -18.55
CA GLY A 342 -0.60 -12.34 -18.12
C GLY A 342 -0.95 -11.94 -16.68
N ASN A 343 -0.33 -10.88 -16.16
CA ASN A 343 -0.71 -10.31 -14.87
C ASN A 343 -2.04 -9.57 -15.02
N THR A 344 -3.09 -10.10 -14.41
CA THR A 344 -4.45 -9.53 -14.42
C THR A 344 -4.78 -8.75 -13.14
N ASP A 345 -3.83 -8.59 -12.23
CA ASP A 345 -4.01 -7.95 -10.92
C ASP A 345 -3.13 -6.69 -10.75
N MET A 346 -2.99 -5.91 -11.81
CA MET A 346 -2.24 -4.64 -11.80
C MET A 346 -3.09 -3.46 -11.29
N HIS A 347 -3.68 -3.59 -10.11
CA HIS A 347 -4.43 -2.50 -9.48
C HIS A 347 -3.49 -1.42 -8.91
N PHE A 348 -4.01 -0.24 -8.57
CA PHE A 348 -3.18 0.90 -8.10
C PHE A 348 -2.48 0.66 -6.74
N GLY A 349 -2.82 -0.42 -6.04
CA GLY A 349 -2.16 -0.82 -4.80
C GLY A 349 -0.83 -1.56 -5.03
N ASN A 350 -0.58 -2.03 -6.26
CA ASN A 350 0.60 -2.81 -6.65
C ASN A 350 1.68 -1.97 -7.35
N LEU A 351 1.58 -0.65 -7.24
CA LEU A 351 2.63 0.30 -7.62
C LEU A 351 2.79 1.30 -6.48
N SER A 352 4.02 1.62 -6.09
CA SER A 352 4.28 2.50 -4.95
C SER A 352 5.43 3.45 -5.18
N PHE A 353 5.52 4.46 -4.32
CA PHE A 353 6.51 5.53 -4.40
C PHE A 353 7.14 5.79 -3.04
N HIS A 354 8.45 6.06 -3.03
CA HIS A 354 9.19 6.50 -1.86
C HIS A 354 8.97 7.98 -1.58
N GLY A 355 8.68 8.28 -0.31
CA GLY A 355 8.31 9.62 0.16
C GLY A 355 9.32 10.32 1.07
N ASP A 356 10.51 9.75 1.28
CA ASP A 356 11.44 10.17 2.36
C ASP A 356 11.85 11.64 2.30
N HIS A 357 12.00 12.17 1.08
CA HIS A 357 12.44 13.55 0.82
C HIS A 357 11.30 14.49 0.44
N GLY A 358 10.04 14.04 0.57
CA GLY A 358 8.89 14.76 0.05
C GLY A 358 8.79 14.68 -1.48
N ARG A 359 7.94 15.53 -2.07
CA ARG A 359 7.73 15.57 -3.52
C ARG A 359 8.90 16.25 -4.23
N PRO A 360 9.27 15.81 -5.45
CA PRO A 360 8.63 14.74 -6.22
C PRO A 360 9.02 13.34 -5.71
N TYR A 361 8.04 12.46 -5.58
CA TYR A 361 8.25 11.08 -5.12
C TYR A 361 8.93 10.21 -6.17
N THR A 362 9.74 9.25 -5.73
CA THR A 362 10.46 8.32 -6.62
C THR A 362 9.71 7.00 -6.69
N LEU A 363 9.67 6.34 -7.85
CA LEU A 363 9.04 5.03 -7.96
C LEU A 363 9.78 4.00 -7.07
N ALA A 364 9.03 3.19 -6.34
CA ALA A 364 9.57 2.09 -5.55
C ALA A 364 9.91 0.88 -6.45
N PRO A 365 10.77 -0.05 -6.00
CA PRO A 365 11.05 -1.27 -6.74
C PRO A 365 9.77 -2.04 -7.09
N ALA A 366 9.73 -2.67 -8.26
CA ALA A 366 8.61 -3.52 -8.66
C ALA A 366 8.45 -4.74 -7.73
N TYR A 367 7.20 -5.07 -7.44
CA TYR A 367 6.77 -6.23 -6.65
C TYR A 367 5.44 -6.74 -7.20
N ASP A 368 5.01 -7.94 -6.80
CA ASP A 368 3.73 -8.54 -7.21
C ASP A 368 3.54 -8.67 -8.73
N MET A 369 4.63 -8.99 -9.44
CA MET A 369 4.63 -9.24 -10.87
C MET A 369 4.58 -10.74 -11.13
N LEU A 370 3.40 -11.27 -11.43
CA LEU A 370 3.17 -12.69 -11.65
C LEU A 370 1.96 -12.93 -12.58
N PRO A 371 1.82 -14.11 -13.20
CA PRO A 371 0.77 -14.38 -14.19
C PRO A 371 -0.58 -14.66 -13.51
N MET A 372 -1.16 -13.64 -12.86
CA MET A 372 -2.40 -13.76 -12.08
C MET A 372 -3.62 -14.22 -12.90
N GLY A 373 -3.56 -14.19 -14.24
CA GLY A 373 -4.57 -14.83 -15.08
C GLY A 373 -4.78 -16.33 -14.79
N PHE A 374 -3.77 -17.00 -14.20
CA PHE A 374 -3.81 -18.40 -13.78
C PHE A 374 -4.17 -18.61 -12.30
N ALA A 375 -4.44 -17.54 -11.55
CA ALA A 375 -4.82 -17.63 -10.14
C ALA A 375 -6.13 -18.42 -9.97
N PRO A 376 -6.23 -19.24 -8.90
CA PRO A 376 -7.48 -19.92 -8.57
C PRO A 376 -8.63 -18.92 -8.41
N ARG A 377 -9.78 -19.21 -9.04
CA ARG A 377 -10.99 -18.40 -8.91
C ARG A 377 -11.70 -18.73 -7.60
N SER A 378 -12.54 -17.84 -7.09
CA SER A 378 -13.29 -18.04 -5.83
C SER A 378 -14.18 -19.29 -5.82
N GLY A 379 -14.59 -19.80 -6.98
CA GLY A 379 -15.32 -21.06 -7.12
C GLY A 379 -14.45 -22.32 -7.21
N GLY A 380 -13.14 -22.20 -7.01
CA GLY A 380 -12.18 -23.31 -7.10
C GLY A 380 -11.70 -23.64 -8.52
N ALA A 381 -12.16 -22.92 -9.54
CA ALA A 381 -11.70 -23.12 -10.92
C ALA A 381 -10.21 -22.73 -11.06
N LEU A 382 -9.47 -23.53 -11.84
CA LEU A 382 -8.06 -23.33 -12.14
C LEU A 382 -7.91 -22.99 -13.63
N PRO A 383 -7.82 -21.69 -13.99
CA PRO A 383 -7.67 -21.30 -15.39
C PRO A 383 -6.34 -21.80 -15.96
N GLU A 384 -6.37 -22.29 -17.19
CA GLU A 384 -5.18 -22.72 -17.94
C GLU A 384 -5.02 -21.91 -19.24
N SER A 385 -5.83 -20.86 -19.41
CA SER A 385 -5.82 -19.98 -20.57
C SER A 385 -5.73 -18.52 -20.13
N LEU A 386 -5.18 -17.69 -21.02
CA LEU A 386 -5.11 -16.25 -20.87
C LEU A 386 -5.93 -15.59 -21.97
N ALA A 387 -6.57 -14.47 -21.65
CA ALA A 387 -7.10 -13.56 -22.66
C ALA A 387 -5.92 -12.91 -23.40
N GLU A 388 -6.09 -12.64 -24.69
CA GLU A 388 -5.02 -12.05 -25.50
C GLU A 388 -4.53 -10.71 -24.92
N PRO A 389 -3.22 -10.40 -25.02
CA PRO A 389 -2.67 -9.17 -24.43
C PRO A 389 -3.22 -7.93 -25.14
N HIS A 390 -3.75 -7.00 -24.36
CA HIS A 390 -4.25 -5.74 -24.87
C HIS A 390 -3.12 -4.72 -24.95
N ILE A 391 -2.70 -4.38 -26.17
CA ILE A 391 -1.62 -3.42 -26.44
C ILE A 391 -2.24 -2.03 -26.57
N THR A 392 -1.96 -1.16 -25.60
CA THR A 392 -2.64 0.13 -25.45
C THR A 392 -1.75 1.30 -25.85
N PRO A 393 -2.34 2.44 -26.27
CA PRO A 393 -1.58 3.63 -26.66
C PRO A 393 -1.04 4.43 -25.45
N SER A 394 -1.35 4.02 -24.21
CA SER A 394 -0.81 4.67 -23.00
C SER A 394 0.67 4.32 -22.78
N VAL A 395 1.17 3.29 -23.47
CA VAL A 395 2.56 2.87 -23.51
C VAL A 395 3.07 3.06 -24.93
N ASP A 396 4.22 3.72 -25.08
CA ASP A 396 4.82 3.96 -26.38
C ASP A 396 5.40 2.68 -27.01
N ASN A 397 5.63 2.72 -28.32
CA ASN A 397 6.05 1.56 -29.12
C ASN A 397 7.42 1.01 -28.69
N GLU A 398 8.35 1.87 -28.28
CA GLU A 398 9.69 1.47 -27.84
C GLU A 398 9.60 0.73 -26.50
N THR A 399 8.81 1.24 -25.57
CA THR A 399 8.53 0.62 -24.27
C THR A 399 7.86 -0.74 -24.43
N TRP A 400 6.89 -0.89 -25.34
CA TRP A 400 6.32 -2.20 -25.68
C TRP A 400 7.37 -3.17 -26.22
N GLY A 401 8.24 -2.71 -27.12
CA GLY A 401 9.34 -3.53 -27.68
C GLY A 401 10.30 -4.02 -26.60
N ARG A 402 10.72 -3.12 -25.70
CA ARG A 402 11.61 -3.45 -24.57
C ARG A 402 10.94 -4.40 -23.58
N ALA A 403 9.67 -4.16 -23.24
CA ALA A 403 8.92 -5.03 -22.33
C ALA A 403 8.74 -6.45 -22.92
N LEU A 404 8.54 -6.57 -24.24
CA LEU A 404 8.47 -7.85 -24.93
C LEU A 404 9.80 -8.61 -24.88
N GLU A 405 10.93 -7.94 -25.02
CA GLU A 405 12.24 -8.56 -24.87
C GLU A 405 12.40 -9.17 -23.47
N VAL A 406 12.06 -8.40 -22.43
CA VAL A 406 12.15 -8.87 -21.04
C VAL A 406 11.11 -9.96 -20.75
N ALA A 407 9.91 -9.91 -21.33
CA ALA A 407 8.90 -10.97 -21.21
C ALA A 407 9.35 -12.29 -21.88
N ARG A 408 10.12 -12.22 -22.97
CA ARG A 408 10.73 -13.42 -23.58
C ARG A 408 11.82 -14.01 -22.69
N GLN A 409 12.66 -13.17 -22.08
CA GLN A 409 13.65 -13.63 -21.10
C GLN A 409 12.98 -14.27 -19.88
N TYR A 410 11.83 -13.74 -19.44
CA TYR A 410 11.02 -14.33 -18.39
C TYR A 410 10.55 -15.74 -18.78
N LEU A 411 10.00 -15.92 -19.99
CA LEU A 411 9.62 -17.24 -20.50
C LEU A 411 10.79 -18.22 -20.55
N GLU A 412 11.96 -17.79 -21.04
CA GLU A 412 13.16 -18.62 -21.08
C GLU A 412 13.55 -19.08 -19.67
N ARG A 413 13.52 -18.19 -18.69
CA ARG A 413 13.80 -18.52 -17.29
C ARG A 413 12.77 -19.47 -16.69
N LEU A 414 11.48 -19.29 -16.97
CA LEU A 414 10.44 -20.24 -16.55
C LEU A 414 10.70 -21.64 -17.10
N ARG A 415 11.11 -21.75 -18.38
CA ARG A 415 11.45 -23.04 -18.99
C ARG A 415 12.69 -23.68 -18.33
N LEU A 416 13.69 -22.88 -17.99
CA LEU A 416 14.91 -23.37 -17.31
C LEU A 416 14.63 -23.98 -15.94
N VAL A 417 13.63 -23.45 -15.21
CA VAL A 417 13.17 -24.00 -13.93
C VAL A 417 11.90 -24.85 -14.08
N GLY A 418 11.62 -25.34 -15.30
CA GLY A 418 10.40 -26.08 -15.64
C GLY A 418 10.11 -27.26 -14.70
N ASP A 419 11.15 -27.99 -14.30
CA ASP A 419 11.06 -29.15 -13.41
C ASP A 419 10.63 -28.80 -11.97
N ALA A 420 10.66 -27.51 -11.59
CA ALA A 420 10.22 -27.03 -10.28
C ALA A 420 8.75 -26.60 -10.24
N PHE A 421 8.07 -26.60 -11.39
CA PHE A 421 6.62 -26.41 -11.52
C PHE A 421 5.90 -27.76 -11.46
N SER A 422 4.63 -27.73 -11.07
CA SER A 422 3.80 -28.93 -11.09
C SER A 422 3.44 -29.35 -12.52
N GLU A 423 3.12 -30.64 -12.70
CA GLU A 423 2.60 -31.15 -13.97
C GLU A 423 1.32 -30.41 -14.41
N ARG A 424 0.46 -30.00 -13.45
CA ARG A 424 -0.78 -29.26 -13.72
C ARG A 424 -0.54 -27.81 -14.15
N PHE A 425 0.68 -27.30 -13.98
CA PHE A 425 1.04 -25.97 -14.44
C PHE A 425 1.59 -25.95 -15.87
N MET A 426 1.98 -27.09 -16.43
CA MET A 426 2.51 -27.18 -17.79
C MET A 426 1.57 -26.59 -18.86
N PRO A 427 0.23 -26.83 -18.83
CA PRO A 427 -0.69 -26.16 -19.74
C PRO A 427 -0.68 -24.62 -19.62
N CYS A 428 -0.44 -24.09 -18.41
CA CYS A 428 -0.37 -22.66 -18.16
C CYS A 428 0.89 -22.04 -18.77
N LEU A 429 2.05 -22.71 -18.64
CA LEU A 429 3.28 -22.28 -19.30
C LEU A 429 3.11 -22.23 -20.82
N ALA A 430 2.48 -23.25 -21.41
CA ALA A 430 2.17 -23.27 -22.85
C ALA A 430 1.18 -22.15 -23.26
N ALA A 431 0.20 -21.83 -22.41
CA ALA A 431 -0.71 -20.72 -22.65
C ALA A 431 -0.02 -19.36 -22.54
N LEU A 432 0.90 -19.20 -21.59
CA LEU A 432 1.71 -18.00 -21.43
C LEU A 432 2.64 -17.76 -22.62
N GLU A 433 3.25 -18.82 -23.15
CA GLU A 433 4.05 -18.75 -24.37
C GLU A 433 3.24 -18.21 -25.55
N ARG A 434 2.07 -18.80 -25.82
CA ARG A 434 1.14 -18.32 -26.86
C ARG A 434 0.72 -16.88 -26.63
N HIS A 435 0.45 -16.51 -25.37
CA HIS A 435 0.06 -15.14 -25.00
C HIS A 435 1.15 -14.12 -25.36
N VAL A 436 2.41 -14.42 -25.04
CA VAL A 436 3.56 -13.57 -25.40
C VAL A 436 3.78 -13.54 -26.92
N GLU A 437 3.59 -14.65 -27.64
CA GLU A 437 3.69 -14.70 -29.11
C GLU A 437 2.65 -13.81 -29.80
N VAL A 438 1.40 -13.85 -29.34
CA VAL A 438 0.32 -12.97 -29.82
C VAL A 438 0.67 -11.52 -29.53
N GLY A 439 1.14 -11.21 -28.31
CA GLY A 439 1.62 -9.87 -27.96
C GLY A 439 2.74 -9.40 -28.87
N GLY A 440 3.74 -10.25 -29.12
CA GLY A 440 4.86 -9.95 -30.00
C GLY A 440 4.43 -9.69 -31.45
N SER A 441 3.45 -10.45 -31.96
CA SER A 441 2.89 -10.25 -33.30
C SER A 441 2.15 -8.91 -33.44
N ARG A 442 1.51 -8.43 -32.36
CA ARG A 442 0.85 -7.11 -32.32
C ARG A 442 1.87 -5.98 -32.24
N ILE A 443 2.85 -6.12 -31.34
CA ILE A 443 3.91 -5.12 -31.14
C ILE A 443 4.75 -4.96 -32.41
N ALA A 444 5.03 -6.03 -33.16
CA ALA A 444 5.74 -5.95 -34.43
C ALA A 444 5.03 -5.07 -35.48
N ARG A 445 3.70 -4.93 -35.40
CA ARG A 445 2.93 -4.03 -36.28
C ARG A 445 3.04 -2.57 -35.86
N LEU A 446 3.35 -2.28 -34.60
CA LEU A 446 3.57 -0.91 -34.11
C LEU A 446 4.86 -0.32 -34.69
N SER A 447 5.89 -1.13 -34.89
CA SER A 447 7.19 -0.72 -35.45
C SER A 447 7.16 -0.47 -36.96
N GLN A 448 6.08 -0.85 -37.68
CA GLN A 448 5.95 -0.67 -39.13
C GLN A 448 5.24 0.65 -39.53
N GLY A 449 4.88 1.49 -38.57
CA GLY A 449 4.33 2.82 -38.80
C GLY A 449 5.35 3.93 -38.55
N VAL A 450 6.28 4.13 -39.50
CA VAL A 450 7.05 5.37 -39.66
C VAL A 450 6.80 5.90 -41.05
#